data_AF-A0A2G4SZL1-F1
#
_entry.id   AF-A0A2G4SZL1-F1
#
_cell.length_a   1.000
_cell.length_b   1.000
_cell.length_c   1.000
_cell.angle_alpha   90.00
_cell.angle_beta   90.00
_cell.angle_gamma   90.00
#
_symmetry.space_group_name_H-M   'P 1'
#
loop_
_entity.id
_entity.type
_entity.pdbx_description
1 polymer ?
#
loop_
_entity_poly.entity_id
_entity_poly.type
_entity_poly.pdbx_seq_one_letter_code
_entity_poly.pdbx_strand_id
1 'polypeptide(L)'
;MTTATISLTKFKECLIQWAKLNDKGEQCLSQQVLGQSSTDLDAIVEEFKQVLGTMFEEYAFAVNVLGLEQVIERDDTAKIPENINLMRYCVDMYDQEFMVKECIRGIVSTEGFATQQHLAGSIALWKAESYLDDEIQQKIKNF
;
A
#
# COMPACT_ATOMS: atom_id res chain seq x y z
N MET A 1 12.00 9.00 -32.03
CA MET A 1 11.69 8.38 -30.73
C MET A 1 10.37 8.95 -30.27
N THR A 2 9.31 8.14 -30.23
CA THR A 2 8.04 8.55 -29.65
C THR A 2 8.23 8.63 -28.14
N THR A 3 8.18 9.84 -27.58
CA THR A 3 8.03 10.05 -26.14
C THR A 3 6.65 9.52 -25.74
N ALA A 4 6.59 8.23 -25.37
CA ALA A 4 5.37 7.66 -24.84
C ALA A 4 5.09 8.32 -23.49
N THR A 5 4.01 9.10 -23.41
CA THR A 5 3.56 9.69 -22.17
C THR A 5 2.64 8.70 -21.47
N ILE A 6 3.02 8.26 -20.27
CA ILE A 6 2.19 7.42 -19.43
C ILE A 6 1.25 8.29 -18.59
N SER A 7 -0.02 7.86 -18.49
CA SER A 7 -0.97 8.46 -17.56
C SER A 7 -0.76 7.84 -16.18
N LEU A 8 -0.73 8.65 -15.13
CA LEU A 8 -0.57 8.20 -13.75
C LEU A 8 -1.87 8.27 -12.95
N THR A 9 -2.99 8.60 -13.60
CA THR A 9 -4.28 8.85 -12.92
C THR A 9 -4.72 7.66 -12.09
N LYS A 10 -4.69 6.45 -12.66
CA LYS A 10 -5.15 5.23 -11.98
C LYS A 10 -4.27 4.89 -10.78
N PHE A 11 -2.95 5.05 -10.89
CA PHE A 11 -2.03 4.90 -9.76
C PHE A 11 -2.34 5.88 -8.62
N LYS A 12 -2.65 7.15 -8.94
CA LYS A 12 -3.06 8.14 -7.92
C LYS A 12 -4.38 7.79 -7.25
N GLU A 13 -5.34 7.28 -8.02
CA GLU A 13 -6.61 6.81 -7.47
C GLU A 13 -6.40 5.66 -6.47
N CYS A 14 -5.44 4.77 -6.73
CA CYS A 14 -5.04 3.73 -5.78
C CYS A 14 -4.50 4.31 -4.46
N LEU A 15 -3.67 5.35 -4.51
CA LEU A 15 -3.14 6.01 -3.30
C LEU A 15 -4.26 6.62 -2.45
N ILE A 16 -5.22 7.29 -3.09
CA ILE A 16 -6.39 7.86 -2.42
C ILE A 16 -7.27 6.75 -1.83
N GLN A 17 -7.48 5.67 -2.58
CA GLN A 17 -8.27 4.54 -2.13
C GLN A 17 -7.61 3.83 -0.95
N TRP A 18 -6.28 3.69 -0.95
CA TRP A 18 -5.53 3.14 0.17
C TRP A 18 -5.79 3.91 1.47
N ALA A 19 -5.68 5.24 1.42
CA ALA A 19 -5.95 6.09 2.59
C ALA A 19 -7.38 5.91 3.12
N LYS A 20 -8.38 5.85 2.23
CA LYS A 20 -9.79 5.60 2.62
C LYS A 20 -9.97 4.23 3.26
N LEU A 21 -9.33 3.19 2.73
CA LEU A 21 -9.37 1.85 3.31
C LEU A 21 -8.69 1.82 4.68
N ASN A 22 -7.64 2.63 4.86
CA ASN A 22 -6.95 2.73 6.14
C ASN A 22 -7.87 3.26 7.23
N ASP A 23 -8.58 4.35 6.95
CA ASP A 23 -9.57 4.95 7.86
C ASP A 23 -10.70 3.97 8.19
N LYS A 24 -11.23 3.25 7.19
CA LYS A 24 -12.26 2.24 7.40
C LYS A 24 -11.77 1.08 8.27
N GLY A 25 -10.54 0.62 8.02
CA GLY A 25 -9.92 -0.45 8.78
C GLY A 25 -9.70 -0.08 10.25
N GLU A 26 -9.28 1.15 10.52
CA GLU A 26 -9.20 1.67 11.90
C GLU A 26 -10.56 1.61 12.60
N GLN A 27 -11.61 2.07 11.93
CA GLN A 27 -12.97 2.06 12.47
C GLN A 27 -13.44 0.63 12.76
N CYS A 28 -13.18 -0.29 11.85
CA CYS A 28 -13.51 -1.70 12.01
C CYS A 28 -12.74 -2.32 13.19
N LEU A 29 -11.42 -2.11 13.28
CA LEU A 29 -10.59 -2.62 14.35
C LEU A 29 -10.99 -2.06 15.73
N SER A 30 -11.45 -0.81 15.79
CA SER A 30 -11.92 -0.19 17.03
C SER A 30 -13.19 -0.85 17.59
N GLN A 31 -13.94 -1.57 16.74
CA GLN A 31 -15.15 -2.32 17.10
C GLN A 31 -14.89 -3.84 17.15
N GLN A 32 -13.65 -4.28 16.93
CA GLN A 32 -13.27 -5.68 16.83
C GLN A 32 -13.48 -6.42 18.16
N VAL A 33 -14.19 -7.54 18.09
CA VAL A 33 -14.24 -8.51 19.18
C VAL A 33 -13.04 -9.45 19.05
N LEU A 34 -12.16 -9.44 20.04
CA LEU A 34 -10.93 -10.25 20.01
C LEU A 34 -11.23 -11.74 19.93
N GLY A 35 -10.45 -12.44 19.12
CA GLY A 35 -10.59 -13.88 18.92
C GLY A 35 -11.75 -14.28 18.02
N GLN A 36 -12.41 -13.31 17.38
CA GLN A 36 -13.48 -13.54 16.40
C GLN A 36 -13.06 -12.99 15.04
N SER A 37 -13.36 -13.72 13.97
CA SER A 37 -13.24 -13.21 12.61
C SER A 37 -14.18 -12.04 12.39
N SER A 38 -13.74 -11.01 11.67
CA SER A 38 -14.58 -9.89 11.24
C SER A 38 -14.69 -9.90 9.72
N THR A 39 -15.89 -10.17 9.20
CA THR A 39 -16.16 -10.13 7.76
C THR A 39 -15.84 -8.76 7.15
N ASP A 40 -16.09 -7.69 7.90
CA ASP A 40 -15.79 -6.32 7.45
C ASP A 40 -14.28 -6.08 7.36
N LEU A 41 -13.51 -6.57 8.34
CA LEU A 41 -12.05 -6.46 8.32
C LEU A 41 -11.46 -7.31 7.19
N ASP A 42 -11.97 -8.52 6.98
CA ASP A 42 -11.56 -9.40 5.88
C ASP A 42 -11.82 -8.75 4.52
N ALA A 43 -12.99 -8.13 4.34
CA ALA A 43 -13.31 -7.39 3.11
C ALA A 43 -12.37 -6.21 2.87
N ILE A 44 -12.05 -5.44 3.92
CA ILE A 44 -11.11 -4.30 3.82
C ILE A 44 -9.70 -4.78 3.43
N VAL A 45 -9.23 -5.89 4.00
CA VAL A 45 -7.91 -6.46 3.67
C VAL A 45 -7.88 -6.98 2.23
N GLU A 46 -8.95 -7.62 1.75
CA GLU A 46 -9.03 -8.00 0.33
C GLU A 46 -9.09 -6.79 -0.61
N GLU A 47 -9.77 -5.71 -0.22
CA GLU A 47 -9.74 -4.45 -0.98
C GLU A 47 -8.33 -3.84 -1.03
N PHE A 48 -7.57 -3.86 0.07
CA PHE A 48 -6.16 -3.44 0.07
C PHE A 48 -5.32 -4.25 -0.93
N LYS A 49 -5.50 -5.57 -0.94
CA LYS A 49 -4.80 -6.47 -1.86
C LYS A 49 -5.09 -6.15 -3.32
N GLN A 50 -6.34 -5.84 -3.64
CA GLN A 50 -6.75 -5.45 -4.99
C GLN A 50 -6.14 -4.10 -5.40
N VAL A 51 -6.14 -3.12 -4.48
CA VAL A 51 -5.52 -1.82 -4.70
C VAL A 51 -4.02 -1.97 -4.93
N LEU A 52 -3.33 -2.77 -4.11
CA LEU A 52 -1.90 -3.06 -4.26
C LEU A 52 -1.61 -3.74 -5.60
N GLY A 53 -2.38 -4.76 -5.97
CA GLY A 53 -2.26 -5.42 -7.27
C GLY A 53 -2.39 -4.43 -8.43
N THR A 54 -3.34 -3.49 -8.33
CA THR A 54 -3.50 -2.43 -9.33
C THR A 54 -2.28 -1.50 -9.38
N MET A 55 -1.69 -1.12 -8.24
CA MET A 55 -0.46 -0.33 -8.20
C MET A 55 0.69 -1.04 -8.91
N PHE A 56 0.87 -2.35 -8.66
CA PHE A 56 1.88 -3.17 -9.33
C PHE A 56 1.64 -3.25 -10.84
N GLU A 57 0.40 -3.45 -11.28
CA GLU A 57 0.05 -3.51 -12.71
C GLU A 57 0.36 -2.19 -13.42
N GLU A 58 -0.02 -1.05 -12.84
CA GLU A 58 0.26 0.27 -13.40
C GLU A 58 1.76 0.56 -13.44
N TYR A 59 2.52 0.16 -12.41
CA TYR A 59 3.98 0.27 -12.40
C TYR A 59 4.63 -0.60 -13.50
N ALA A 60 4.26 -1.88 -13.58
CA ALA A 60 4.79 -2.80 -14.58
C ALA A 60 4.47 -2.33 -16.01
N PHE A 61 3.24 -1.84 -16.23
CA PHE A 61 2.84 -1.24 -17.51
C PHE A 61 3.71 -0.03 -17.86
N ALA A 62 3.92 0.88 -16.91
CA ALA A 62 4.73 2.08 -17.10
C ALA A 62 6.19 1.75 -17.44
N VAL A 63 6.78 0.77 -16.73
CA VAL A 63 8.12 0.25 -17.01
C VAL A 63 8.21 -0.32 -18.42
N ASN A 64 7.22 -1.13 -18.82
CA ASN A 64 7.22 -1.78 -20.12
C ASN A 64 7.05 -0.79 -21.28
N VAL A 65 6.11 0.14 -21.18
CA VAL A 65 5.86 1.16 -22.23
C VAL A 65 7.07 2.06 -22.44
N LEU A 66 7.83 2.33 -21.39
CA LEU A 66 9.05 3.16 -21.46
C LEU A 66 10.31 2.34 -21.78
N GLY A 67 10.22 1.01 -21.87
CA GLY A 67 11.36 0.13 -22.16
C GLY A 67 12.44 0.17 -21.08
N LEU A 68 12.03 0.29 -19.81
CA LEU A 68 12.93 0.48 -18.66
C LEU A 68 13.33 -0.83 -17.96
N GLU A 69 12.85 -1.99 -18.42
CA GLU A 69 13.07 -3.29 -17.76
C GLU A 69 14.54 -3.55 -17.47
N GLN A 70 15.40 -3.42 -18.49
CA GLN A 70 16.85 -3.65 -18.34
C GLN A 70 17.55 -2.58 -17.49
N VAL A 71 17.00 -1.37 -17.43
CA VAL A 71 17.54 -0.28 -16.61
C VAL A 71 17.25 -0.54 -15.14
N ILE A 72 16.04 -1.01 -14.84
CA ILE A 72 15.59 -1.38 -13.50
C ILE A 72 16.32 -2.64 -13.00
N GLU A 73 16.46 -3.67 -13.84
CA GLU A 73 17.21 -4.89 -13.48
C GLU A 73 18.66 -4.62 -13.08
N ARG A 74 19.27 -3.59 -13.67
CA ARG A 74 20.65 -3.17 -13.36
C ARG A 74 20.73 -2.15 -12.23
N ASP A 75 19.59 -1.74 -11.69
CA ASP A 75 19.44 -0.72 -10.65
C ASP A 75 20.14 0.61 -11.01
N ASP A 76 20.13 1.00 -12.29
CA ASP A 76 20.70 2.26 -12.77
C ASP A 76 19.68 3.40 -12.59
N THR A 77 19.46 3.76 -11.32
CA THR A 77 18.43 4.71 -10.87
C THR A 77 18.53 6.10 -11.52
N ALA A 78 19.72 6.50 -11.98
CA ALA A 78 19.97 7.77 -12.65
C ALA A 78 19.31 7.87 -14.04
N LYS A 79 18.96 6.73 -14.66
CA LYS A 79 18.28 6.66 -15.96
C LYS A 79 16.79 6.41 -15.85
N ILE A 80 16.28 6.20 -14.64
CA ILE A 80 14.86 5.97 -14.39
C ILE A 80 14.19 7.33 -14.19
N PRO A 81 13.11 7.64 -14.95
CA PRO A 81 12.33 8.85 -14.72
C PRO A 81 11.84 8.95 -13.27
N GLU A 82 11.84 10.14 -12.70
CA GLU A 82 11.50 10.37 -11.28
C GLU A 82 10.13 9.80 -10.91
N ASN A 83 9.15 9.92 -11.80
CA ASN A 83 7.81 9.38 -11.60
C ASN A 83 7.80 7.84 -11.52
N ILE A 84 8.64 7.16 -12.28
CA ILE A 84 8.77 5.70 -12.23
C ILE A 84 9.47 5.26 -10.95
N ASN A 85 10.51 5.99 -10.52
CA ASN A 85 11.15 5.77 -9.23
C ASN A 85 10.14 5.95 -8.09
N LEU A 86 9.29 6.99 -8.15
CA LEU A 86 8.25 7.20 -7.14
C LEU A 86 7.26 6.05 -7.10
N MET A 87 6.78 5.57 -8.26
CA MET A 87 5.89 4.41 -8.33
C MET A 87 6.54 3.16 -7.71
N ARG A 88 7.81 2.90 -8.03
CA ARG A 88 8.59 1.79 -7.43
C ARG A 88 8.61 1.89 -5.91
N TYR A 89 8.98 3.05 -5.36
CA TYR A 89 9.03 3.27 -3.91
C TYR A 89 7.66 3.08 -3.25
N CYS A 90 6.60 3.63 -3.85
CA CYS A 90 5.24 3.47 -3.35
C CYS A 90 4.86 1.98 -3.30
N VAL A 91 5.03 1.26 -4.40
CA VAL A 91 4.67 -0.15 -4.52
C VAL A 91 5.41 -0.99 -3.47
N ASP A 92 6.73 -0.83 -3.34
CA ASP A 92 7.54 -1.59 -2.39
C ASP A 92 7.09 -1.33 -0.93
N MET A 93 6.76 -0.08 -0.60
CA MET A 93 6.36 0.29 0.76
C MET A 93 4.93 -0.10 1.11
N TYR A 94 3.99 0.06 0.17
CA TYR A 94 2.60 -0.37 0.38
C TYR A 94 2.47 -1.89 0.44
N ASP A 95 3.35 -2.65 -0.23
CA ASP A 95 3.46 -4.10 -0.06
C ASP A 95 3.90 -4.47 1.37
N GLN A 96 4.91 -3.78 1.91
CA GLN A 96 5.33 -3.96 3.30
C GLN A 96 4.23 -3.58 4.30
N GLU A 97 3.56 -2.46 4.08
CA GLU A 97 2.43 -2.04 4.90
C GLU A 97 1.30 -3.05 4.83
N PHE A 98 1.00 -3.61 3.65
CA PHE A 98 -0.01 -4.64 3.47
C PHE A 98 0.28 -5.89 4.31
N MET A 99 1.53 -6.37 4.30
CA MET A 99 1.94 -7.51 5.14
C MET A 99 1.64 -7.25 6.62
N VAL A 100 1.87 -6.04 7.11
CA VAL A 100 1.53 -5.66 8.49
C VAL A 100 0.02 -5.71 8.72
N LYS A 101 -0.78 -5.18 7.78
CA LYS A 101 -2.25 -5.22 7.87
C LYS A 101 -2.79 -6.65 7.87
N GLU A 102 -2.24 -7.55 7.05
CA GLU A 102 -2.59 -8.97 7.06
C GLU A 102 -2.25 -9.65 8.39
N CYS A 103 -1.07 -9.34 8.96
CA CYS A 103 -0.67 -9.82 10.28
C CYS A 103 -1.64 -9.34 11.36
N ILE A 104 -2.02 -8.06 11.35
CA ILE A 104 -2.99 -7.49 12.29
C ILE A 104 -4.33 -8.24 12.20
N ARG A 105 -4.86 -8.43 10.99
CA ARG A 105 -6.09 -9.22 10.75
C ARG A 105 -5.99 -10.61 11.40
N GLY A 106 -4.89 -11.32 11.16
CA GLY A 106 -4.67 -12.64 11.75
C GLY A 106 -4.62 -12.62 13.27
N ILE A 107 -3.89 -11.67 13.87
CA ILE A 107 -3.73 -11.56 15.32
C ILE A 107 -5.05 -11.28 16.01
N VAL A 108 -5.83 -10.30 15.53
CA VAL A 108 -7.07 -9.87 16.23
C VAL A 108 -8.19 -10.90 16.12
N SER A 109 -8.15 -11.75 15.08
CA SER A 109 -9.11 -12.83 14.88
C SER A 109 -8.70 -14.15 15.54
N THR A 110 -7.48 -14.30 16.05
CA THR A 110 -7.02 -15.54 16.69
C THR A 110 -7.47 -15.62 18.15
N GLU A 111 -8.25 -16.65 18.47
CA GLU A 111 -8.77 -16.87 19.82
C GLU A 111 -7.65 -17.07 20.85
N GLY A 112 -7.79 -16.43 22.02
CA GLY A 112 -6.90 -16.62 23.17
C GLY A 112 -5.50 -16.00 23.06
N PHE A 113 -5.14 -15.40 21.92
CA PHE A 113 -3.81 -14.82 21.68
C PHE A 113 -3.75 -13.31 21.94
N ALA A 114 -4.76 -12.56 21.51
CA ALA A 114 -4.77 -11.11 21.60
C ALA A 114 -5.41 -10.60 22.90
N THR A 115 -4.82 -9.55 23.50
CA THR A 115 -5.39 -8.78 24.61
C THR A 115 -5.92 -7.44 24.09
N GLN A 116 -6.69 -6.71 24.90
CA GLN A 116 -7.11 -5.35 24.54
C GLN A 116 -5.92 -4.39 24.34
N GLN A 117 -4.81 -4.60 25.05
CA GLN A 117 -3.57 -3.85 24.82
C GLN A 117 -2.94 -4.20 23.46
N HIS A 118 -2.97 -5.47 23.06
CA HIS A 118 -2.52 -5.89 21.72
C HIS A 118 -3.42 -5.29 20.62
N LEU A 119 -4.73 -5.20 20.84
CA LEU A 119 -5.65 -4.55 19.91
C LEU A 119 -5.32 -3.05 19.75
N ALA A 120 -5.14 -2.33 20.87
CA ALA A 120 -4.77 -0.92 20.82
C ALA A 120 -3.44 -0.68 20.09
N GLY A 121 -2.44 -1.53 20.34
CA GLY A 121 -1.17 -1.51 19.60
C GLY A 121 -1.34 -1.81 18.11
N SER A 122 -2.21 -2.76 17.77
CA SER A 122 -2.51 -3.11 16.38
C SER A 122 -3.23 -1.98 15.65
N ILE A 123 -4.17 -1.30 16.30
CA ILE A 123 -4.81 -0.09 15.75
C ILE A 123 -3.79 1.02 15.53
N ALA A 124 -2.89 1.26 16.49
CA ALA A 124 -1.83 2.26 16.32
C ALA A 124 -0.90 1.93 15.13
N LEU A 125 -0.54 0.66 14.96
CA LEU A 125 0.26 0.21 13.81
C LEU A 125 -0.51 0.28 12.49
N TRP A 126 -1.80 -0.05 12.49
CA TRP A 126 -2.66 0.08 11.32
C TRP A 126 -2.72 1.52 10.80
N LYS A 127 -2.84 2.46 11.74
CA LYS A 127 -2.90 3.91 11.47
C LYS A 127 -1.56 4.53 11.12
N ALA A 128 -0.45 3.87 11.43
CA ALA A 128 0.85 4.38 11.07
C ALA A 128 0.84 4.60 9.56
N GLU A 129 1.17 5.81 9.13
CA GLU A 129 1.33 6.09 7.72
C GLU A 129 2.38 5.13 7.15
N SER A 130 2.27 4.81 5.85
CA SER A 130 3.34 4.17 5.09
C SER A 130 4.67 4.78 5.51
N TYR A 131 5.68 3.95 5.84
CA TYR A 131 7.00 4.40 6.29
C TYR A 131 7.82 5.13 5.20
N LEU A 132 7.14 5.73 4.22
CA LEU A 132 7.70 6.64 3.24
C LEU A 132 8.29 7.85 3.95
N ASP A 133 9.44 8.32 3.46
CA ASP A 133 10.00 9.56 3.97
C ASP A 133 9.09 10.76 3.66
N ASP A 134 9.21 11.83 4.44
CA ASP A 134 8.40 13.05 4.30
C ASP A 134 8.54 13.71 2.90
N GLU A 135 9.72 13.62 2.28
CA GLU A 135 9.99 14.14 0.93
C GLU A 135 9.19 13.34 -0.10
N ILE A 136 9.17 12.01 -0.01
CA ILE A 136 8.42 11.12 -0.87
C ILE A 136 6.92 11.31 -0.67
N GLN A 137 6.46 11.45 0.57
CA GLN A 137 5.07 11.81 0.84
C GLN A 137 4.69 13.16 0.23
N GLN A 138 5.56 14.17 0.31
CA GLN A 138 5.33 15.45 -0.36
C GLN A 138 5.34 15.31 -1.88
N LYS A 139 6.25 14.52 -2.45
CA LYS A 139 6.27 14.22 -3.88
C LYS A 139 5.00 13.55 -4.33
N ILE A 140 4.45 12.61 -3.53
CA ILE A 140 3.15 11.99 -3.76
C ILE A 140 2.00 13.02 -3.73
N LYS A 141 2.01 13.92 -2.75
CA LYS A 141 1.00 15.00 -2.65
C LYS A 141 1.05 15.97 -3.82
N ASN A 142 2.26 16.21 -4.34
CA ASN A 142 2.51 17.06 -5.50
C ASN A 142 2.46 16.31 -6.83
N PHE A 143 2.24 14.99 -6.79
CA PHE A 143 2.30 14.11 -7.94
C PHE A 143 1.12 14.31 -8.86
#